data_AF-A0A842RW17-F1
#
_entry.id   AF-A0A842RW17-F1
#
_cell.length_a   1.000
_cell.length_b   1.000
_cell.length_c   1.000
_cell.angle_alpha   90.00
_cell.angle_beta   90.00
_cell.angle_gamma   90.00
#
_symmetry.space_group_name_H-M   'P 1'
#
loop_
_entity.id
_entity.type
_entity.pdbx_description
1 polymer ?
#
loop_
_entity_poly.entity_id
_entity_poly.type
_entity_poly.pdbx_seq_one_letter_code
_entity_poly.pdbx_strand_id
1 'polypeptide(L)'
;MKREEVYKAISSERDYQNELWNGTKSSQQPSGAPNAMERTIDEYALYVTRYTNRLIEVCGTTDHPEEKLEIFRKIAALCVSCGESHGMPER
;
A
#
# COMPACT_ATOMS: atom_id res chain seq x y z
N MET A 1 8.98 -14.75 -13.64
CA MET A 1 9.38 -13.49 -12.98
C MET A 1 10.46 -13.80 -11.96
N LYS A 2 11.58 -13.09 -11.99
CA LYS A 2 12.66 -13.17 -10.99
C LYS A 2 12.27 -12.38 -9.74
N ARG A 3 12.93 -12.65 -8.61
CA ARG A 3 12.71 -11.94 -7.34
C ARG A 3 12.84 -10.42 -7.51
N GLU A 4 13.85 -9.97 -8.24
CA GLU A 4 14.10 -8.54 -8.50
C GLU A 4 12.92 -7.86 -9.22
N GLU A 5 12.31 -8.56 -10.17
CA GLU A 5 11.16 -8.05 -10.93
C GLU A 5 9.92 -7.94 -10.04
N VAL A 6 9.71 -8.88 -9.11
CA VAL A 6 8.64 -8.81 -8.11
C VAL A 6 8.83 -7.60 -7.21
N TYR A 7 10.04 -7.38 -6.69
CA TYR A 7 10.33 -6.23 -5.83
C TYR A 7 10.17 -4.91 -6.58
N LYS A 8 10.62 -4.84 -7.84
CA LYS A 8 10.37 -3.66 -8.69
C LYS A 8 8.89 -3.35 -8.84
N ALA A 9 8.05 -4.38 -9.05
CA ALA A 9 6.60 -4.19 -9.14
C ALA A 9 6.00 -3.66 -7.83
N ILE A 10 6.42 -4.21 -6.69
CA ILE A 10 5.98 -3.76 -5.35
C ILE A 10 6.42 -2.31 -5.10
N SER A 11 7.68 -1.96 -5.37
CA SER A 11 8.19 -0.60 -5.23
C SER A 11 7.41 0.39 -6.10
N SER A 12 7.12 0.04 -7.36
CA SER A 12 6.33 0.91 -8.24
C SER A 12 4.92 1.18 -7.74
N GLU A 13 4.26 0.17 -7.15
CA GLU A 13 2.94 0.35 -6.54
C GLU A 13 3.03 1.19 -5.25
N ARG A 14 4.06 0.97 -4.43
CA ARG A 14 4.31 1.77 -3.22
C ARG A 14 4.50 3.25 -3.57
N ASP A 15 5.28 3.54 -4.60
CA ASP A 15 5.52 4.92 -5.04
C ASP A 15 4.23 5.57 -5.57
N TYR A 16 3.44 4.83 -6.36
CA TYR A 16 2.12 5.28 -6.80
C TYR A 16 1.17 5.60 -5.63
N GLN A 17 1.12 4.75 -4.61
CA GLN A 17 0.30 5.01 -3.42
C GLN A 17 0.78 6.26 -2.67
N ASN A 18 2.10 6.44 -2.54
CA ASN A 18 2.67 7.63 -1.92
C ASN A 18 2.36 8.91 -2.71
N GLU A 19 2.43 8.87 -4.04
CA GLU A 19 2.02 9.99 -4.89
C GLU A 19 0.54 10.32 -4.74
N LEU A 20 -0.35 9.32 -4.74
CA LEU A 20 -1.79 9.54 -4.52
C LEU A 20 -2.06 10.21 -3.16
N TRP A 21 -1.42 9.70 -2.12
CA TRP A 21 -1.64 10.16 -0.76
C TRP A 21 -1.04 11.54 -0.49
N ASN A 22 0.11 11.84 -1.11
CA ASN A 22 0.74 13.16 -1.02
C ASN A 22 0.13 14.18 -1.99
N GLY A 23 -0.38 13.74 -3.14
CA GLY A 23 -1.04 14.58 -4.15
C GLY A 23 -2.42 15.09 -3.73
N THR A 24 -3.06 14.43 -2.76
CA THR A 24 -4.35 14.88 -2.19
C THR A 24 -4.19 16.10 -1.25
N LYS A 25 -2.96 16.59 -1.02
CA LYS A 25 -2.66 17.70 -0.09
C LYS A 25 -2.99 19.12 -0.59
N SER A 26 -3.64 19.30 -1.74
CA SER A 26 -3.77 20.63 -2.36
C SER A 26 -4.96 21.49 -1.93
N SER A 27 -5.84 21.09 -1.00
CA SER A 27 -7.02 21.93 -0.69
C SER A 27 -7.41 22.17 0.78
N GLN A 28 -6.87 21.46 1.78
CA GLN A 28 -7.34 21.63 3.17
C GLN A 28 -6.30 21.36 4.27
N GLN A 29 -5.10 21.94 4.22
CA GLN A 29 -4.26 22.02 5.43
C GLN A 29 -4.04 23.48 5.87
N PRO A 30 -4.42 23.85 7.10
CA PRO A 30 -4.04 25.13 7.67
C PRO A 30 -2.52 25.17 7.85
N SER A 31 -1.94 26.28 7.38
CA SER A 31 -0.51 26.60 7.46
C SER A 31 -0.01 26.53 8.91
N GLY A 32 0.67 25.45 9.28
CA GLY A 32 1.24 25.27 10.63
C GLY A 32 1.21 23.86 11.21
N ALA A 33 0.51 22.91 10.58
CA ALA A 33 0.58 21.50 10.99
C ALA A 33 1.91 20.88 10.50
N PRO A 34 2.62 20.09 11.35
CA PRO A 34 3.86 19.44 10.94
C PRO A 34 3.64 18.62 9.67
N ASN A 35 4.59 18.76 8.75
CA ASN A 35 4.65 18.12 7.44
C ASN A 35 3.97 16.76 7.43
N ALA A 36 2.97 16.58 6.55
CA ALA A 36 2.45 15.27 6.16
C ALA A 36 2.13 14.36 7.35
N MET A 37 0.87 14.30 7.82
CA MET A 37 0.47 13.23 8.75
C MET A 37 0.83 11.88 8.11
N GLU A 38 1.95 11.30 8.54
CA GLU A 38 2.33 9.93 8.22
C GLU A 38 1.23 9.06 8.80
N ARG A 39 0.73 8.14 7.98
CA ARG A 39 -0.33 7.26 8.42
C ARG A 39 0.13 6.43 9.59
N THR A 40 -0.76 6.23 10.55
CA THR A 40 -0.48 5.36 11.70
C THR A 40 -0.39 3.89 11.24
N ILE A 41 0.26 3.05 12.04
CA ILE A 41 0.28 1.60 11.83
C ILE A 41 -1.15 1.04 11.72
N ASP A 42 -2.06 1.55 12.54
CA ASP A 42 -3.48 1.13 12.55
C ASP A 42 -4.19 1.49 11.23
N GLU A 43 -3.93 2.67 10.67
CA GLU A 43 -4.47 3.06 9.36
C GLU A 43 -3.95 2.13 8.25
N TYR A 44 -2.66 1.80 8.25
CA TYR A 44 -2.10 0.80 7.33
C TYR A 44 -2.79 -0.56 7.48
N ALA A 45 -3.01 -1.03 8.71
CA ALA A 45 -3.70 -2.29 8.98
C ALA A 45 -5.14 -2.29 8.42
N LEU A 46 -5.86 -1.18 8.52
CA LEU A 46 -7.19 -1.04 7.93
C LEU A 46 -7.16 -1.11 6.39
N TYR A 47 -6.19 -0.48 5.73
CA TYR A 47 -6.04 -0.58 4.28
C TYR A 47 -5.68 -1.99 3.82
N VAL A 48 -4.73 -2.63 4.52
CA VAL A 48 -4.36 -4.03 4.25
C VAL A 48 -5.57 -4.95 4.41
N THR A 49 -6.37 -4.75 5.47
CA THR A 49 -7.60 -5.51 5.71
C THR A 49 -8.60 -5.34 4.56
N ARG A 50 -8.82 -4.10 4.10
CA ARG A 50 -9.71 -3.81 2.97
C ARG A 50 -9.29 -4.56 1.71
N TYR A 51 -8.01 -4.51 1.32
CA TYR A 51 -7.53 -5.22 0.14
C TYR A 51 -7.53 -6.74 0.33
N THR A 52 -7.29 -7.22 1.55
CA THR A 52 -7.40 -8.65 1.86
C THR A 52 -8.83 -9.15 1.69
N ASN A 53 -9.83 -8.41 2.18
CA ASN A 53 -11.24 -8.74 1.96
C ASN A 53 -11.58 -8.75 0.46
N ARG A 54 -11.07 -7.77 -0.29
CA ARG A 54 -11.22 -7.74 -1.75
C ARG A 54 -10.58 -8.95 -2.44
N LEU A 55 -9.40 -9.38 -1.98
CA LEU A 55 -8.75 -10.58 -2.50
C LEU A 55 -9.61 -11.82 -2.26
N ILE A 56 -10.21 -11.95 -1.07
CA ILE A 56 -11.10 -13.06 -0.73
C ILE A 56 -12.31 -13.08 -1.68
N GLU A 57 -12.96 -11.93 -1.90
CA GLU A 57 -14.07 -11.81 -2.86
C GLU A 57 -13.67 -12.28 -4.27
N VAL A 58 -12.53 -11.79 -4.77
CA VAL A 58 -11.99 -12.12 -6.10
C VAL A 58 -11.63 -13.61 -6.18
N CYS A 59 -11.03 -14.19 -5.15
CA CYS A 59 -10.75 -15.63 -5.10
C CYS A 59 -12.00 -16.51 -5.21
N GLY A 60 -13.15 -16.05 -4.70
CA GLY A 60 -14.41 -16.77 -4.79
C GLY A 60 -15.22 -16.51 -6.07
N THR A 61 -14.82 -15.57 -6.92
CA THR A 61 -15.65 -15.07 -8.03
C THR A 61 -14.95 -15.09 -9.39
N THR A 62 -13.62 -15.16 -9.43
CA THR A 62 -12.86 -15.11 -10.68
C THR A 62 -11.71 -16.11 -10.70
N ASP A 63 -11.47 -16.69 -11.88
CA ASP A 63 -10.31 -17.54 -12.15
C ASP A 63 -9.12 -16.75 -12.71
N HIS A 64 -9.24 -15.43 -12.84
CA HIS A 64 -8.21 -14.54 -13.39
C HIS A 64 -7.04 -14.35 -12.39
N PRO A 65 -5.88 -15.01 -12.58
CA PRO A 65 -4.74 -14.88 -11.67
C PRO A 65 -4.17 -13.46 -11.65
N GLU A 66 -4.26 -12.72 -12.75
CA GLU A 66 -3.76 -11.35 -12.89
C GLU A 66 -4.42 -10.39 -11.90
N GLU A 67 -5.74 -10.50 -11.70
CA GLU A 67 -6.48 -9.64 -10.77
C GLU A 67 -6.09 -9.94 -9.31
N LYS A 68 -5.91 -11.22 -8.98
CA LYS A 68 -5.45 -11.66 -7.66
C LYS A 68 -4.04 -11.13 -7.38
N LEU A 69 -3.15 -11.22 -8.37
CA LEU A 69 -1.77 -10.74 -8.27
C LEU A 69 -1.69 -9.21 -8.15
N GLU A 70 -2.59 -8.46 -8.80
CA GLU A 70 -2.69 -7.01 -8.61
C GLU A 70 -3.01 -6.66 -7.15
N ILE A 71 -3.96 -7.38 -6.53
CA ILE A 71 -4.33 -7.12 -5.13
C ILE A 71 -3.18 -7.50 -4.19
N PHE A 72 -2.49 -8.62 -4.43
CA PHE A 72 -1.28 -8.97 -3.69
C PHE A 72 -0.21 -7.87 -3.77
N ARG A 73 0.01 -7.30 -4.96
CA ARG A 73 0.97 -6.20 -5.15
C ARG A 73 0.60 -4.99 -4.29
N LYS A 74 -0.69 -4.63 -4.23
CA LYS A 74 -1.19 -3.52 -3.38
C LYS A 74 -0.97 -3.79 -1.90
N ILE A 75 -1.30 -4.99 -1.43
CA ILE A 75 -1.09 -5.39 -0.03
C ILE A 75 0.42 -5.31 0.32
N ALA A 76 1.28 -5.87 -0.53
CA ALA A 76 2.72 -5.85 -0.29
C ALA A 76 3.29 -4.42 -0.25
N ALA A 77 2.85 -3.56 -1.17
CA ALA A 77 3.24 -2.15 -1.20
C ALA A 77 2.84 -1.39 0.08
N LEU A 78 1.65 -1.66 0.63
CA LEU A 78 1.20 -1.10 1.91
C LEU A 78 2.07 -1.56 3.08
N CYS A 79 2.42 -2.84 3.13
CA CYS A 79 3.28 -3.39 4.18
C CYS A 79 4.69 -2.79 4.13
N VAL A 80 5.27 -2.65 2.93
CA VAL A 80 6.57 -1.99 2.74
C VAL A 80 6.50 -0.53 3.20
N SER A 81 5.48 0.22 2.76
CA SER A 81 5.31 1.62 3.15
C SER A 81 5.18 1.78 4.67
N CYS A 82 4.41 0.92 5.33
CA CYS A 82 4.32 0.90 6.79
C CYS A 82 5.67 0.62 7.45
N GLY A 83 6.45 -0.34 6.93
CA GLY A 83 7.77 -0.69 7.46
C GLY A 83 8.80 0.42 7.29
N GLU A 84 8.73 1.18 6.18
CA GLU A 84 9.58 2.34 5.93
C GLU A 84 9.21 3.53 6.82
N SER A 85 7.91 3.80 7.04
CA SER A 85 7.45 4.90 7.89
C SER A 85 7.73 4.68 9.37
N HIS A 86 7.56 3.44 9.86
CA HIS A 86 7.58 3.15 11.29
C HIS A 86 8.83 2.39 11.76
N GLY A 87 9.68 1.96 10.84
CA GLY A 87 10.85 1.12 11.13
C GLY A 87 10.45 -0.33 11.43
N MET A 88 10.61 -1.20 10.44
CA MET A 88 10.38 -2.64 10.63
C MET A 88 11.64 -3.33 11.18
N PRO A 89 11.58 -4.02 12.34
CA PRO A 89 12.74 -4.71 12.90
C PRO A 89 13.11 -5.94 12.07
N GLU A 90 14.41 -6.20 11.95
CA GLU A 90 14.94 -7.43 11.37
C GLU A 90 14.61 -8.66 12.25
N ARG A 91 14.54 -9.84 11.62
CA ARG A 91 14.32 -11.13 12.28
C ARG A 91 15.43 -12.11 11.96
#